data_AF-C5LJA9-F1
#
_entry.id   AF-C5LJA9-F1
#
_cell.length_a   1.000
_cell.length_b   1.000
_cell.length_c   1.000
_cell.angle_alpha   90.00
_cell.angle_beta   90.00
_cell.angle_gamma   90.00
#
_symmetry.space_group_name_H-M   'P 1'
#
loop_
_entity.id
_entity.type
_entity.pdbx_description
1 polymer ?
#
loop_
_entity_poly.entity_id
_entity_poly.type
_entity_poly.pdbx_seq_one_letter_code
_entity_poly.pdbx_strand_id
1 'polypeptide(L)'
;MPVEEPPLNWLKHNVSLKAVVPDWSFHNGGGIVVLTGKFVPPSIFNFSAILVNFGRGGPRASATLMNESAINCTVPAMPDNFFDTVLLSVTVVFLSPFNSTHVNITAQGPGLVFSYLPNLALGSLVPRTGPPGGLTNVTMRVMFFANSSSGLERDLGLDFDCAIGTFRSPARFRLTDESSLAGYAMNRSYEVWCSAPMAGPRRDVCVQLVPRVARSIENPLQPCNNTMGRHRLEYNYYRQMPRVDNLSPAVGLYEGGTDVVVSGKNFPDNTTFPGFPEVLCKFDIYILEGRRIDNTSVVCESPAVVYHCNSSAVGCNSNDSLEVSVTLSFNAGRDWSFT
;
A
#
# COMPACT_ATOMS: atom_id res chain seq x y z
N MET A 1 -20.61 41.45 -30.25
CA MET A 1 -21.25 40.33 -30.98
C MET A 1 -21.57 39.28 -29.93
N PRO A 2 -22.83 38.81 -29.81
CA PRO A 2 -23.08 37.70 -28.91
C PRO A 2 -22.38 36.48 -29.48
N VAL A 3 -21.51 35.86 -28.68
CA VAL A 3 -20.91 34.57 -29.03
C VAL A 3 -22.07 33.59 -29.13
N GLU A 4 -22.37 33.15 -30.35
CA GLU A 4 -23.43 32.17 -30.61
C GLU A 4 -23.04 30.87 -29.88
N GLU A 5 -23.88 30.42 -28.96
CA GLU A 5 -23.60 29.19 -28.19
C GLU A 5 -23.45 28.01 -29.15
N PRO A 6 -22.42 27.15 -28.98
CA PRO A 6 -22.34 25.93 -29.76
C PRO A 6 -23.61 25.11 -29.54
N PRO A 7 -24.23 24.57 -30.60
CA PRO A 7 -25.48 23.84 -30.50
C PRO A 7 -25.34 22.65 -29.54
N LEU A 8 -26.41 22.28 -28.83
CA LEU A 8 -26.42 21.14 -27.89
C LEU A 8 -25.86 19.84 -28.50
N ASN A 9 -26.00 19.68 -29.81
CA ASN A 9 -25.42 18.59 -30.58
C ASN A 9 -23.89 18.63 -30.61
N TRP A 10 -23.25 19.79 -30.71
CA TRP A 10 -21.80 19.93 -30.61
C TRP A 10 -21.29 19.43 -29.25
N LEU A 11 -21.94 19.82 -28.15
CA LEU A 11 -21.56 19.40 -26.79
C LEU A 11 -21.66 17.88 -26.61
N LYS A 12 -22.71 17.25 -27.16
CA LYS A 12 -22.88 15.79 -27.13
C LYS A 12 -21.75 15.02 -27.84
N HIS A 13 -21.11 15.62 -28.85
CA HIS A 13 -20.00 15.00 -29.57
C HIS A 13 -18.64 15.32 -28.94
N ASN A 14 -18.56 16.37 -28.12
CA ASN A 14 -17.32 16.88 -27.56
C ASN A 14 -17.09 16.52 -26.09
N VAL A 15 -18.08 15.96 -25.40
CA VAL A 15 -17.89 15.32 -24.09
C VAL A 15 -17.81 13.82 -24.29
N SER A 16 -16.69 13.20 -23.92
CA SER A 16 -16.55 11.75 -23.97
C SER A 16 -15.67 11.23 -22.86
N LEU A 17 -15.97 10.01 -22.42
CA LEU A 17 -15.18 9.30 -21.40
C LEU A 17 -14.31 8.25 -22.10
N LYS A 18 -13.03 8.21 -21.79
CA LYS A 18 -12.06 7.29 -22.40
C LYS A 18 -11.52 6.26 -21.43
N ALA A 19 -11.16 6.66 -20.21
CA ALA A 19 -10.63 5.77 -19.19
C ALA A 19 -10.91 6.30 -17.78
N VAL A 20 -10.82 5.40 -16.80
CA VAL A 20 -10.87 5.70 -15.36
C VAL A 20 -9.69 4.99 -14.68
N VAL A 21 -9.02 5.69 -13.76
CA VAL A 21 -7.87 5.17 -13.01
C VAL A 21 -7.93 5.64 -11.54
N PRO A 22 -7.91 4.73 -10.54
CA PRO A 22 -8.10 3.29 -10.70
C PRO A 22 -9.49 2.96 -11.27
N ASP A 23 -9.64 1.81 -11.91
CA ASP A 23 -10.92 1.26 -12.39
C ASP A 23 -11.70 0.50 -11.31
N TRP A 24 -11.37 0.76 -10.04
CA TRP A 24 -11.96 0.09 -8.88
C TRP A 24 -11.84 0.95 -7.61
N SER A 25 -12.64 0.62 -6.58
CA SER A 25 -12.55 1.18 -5.22
C SER A 25 -13.30 0.27 -4.24
N PHE A 26 -13.22 0.53 -2.95
CA PHE A 26 -13.98 -0.17 -1.92
C PHE A 26 -15.44 0.31 -1.79
N HIS A 27 -16.32 -0.55 -1.28
CA HIS A 27 -17.75 -0.32 -1.11
C HIS A 27 -18.09 0.90 -0.24
N ASN A 28 -17.27 1.21 0.76
CA ASN A 28 -17.38 2.41 1.58
C ASN A 28 -17.03 3.71 0.82
N GLY A 29 -16.51 3.62 -0.40
CA GLY A 29 -16.09 4.77 -1.19
C GLY A 29 -14.82 5.43 -0.62
N GLY A 30 -14.65 6.73 -0.90
CA GLY A 30 -13.50 7.51 -0.46
C GLY A 30 -12.27 7.42 -1.37
N GLY A 31 -12.20 6.39 -2.22
CA GLY A 31 -11.18 6.28 -3.27
C GLY A 31 -11.21 7.48 -4.21
N ILE A 32 -10.05 7.96 -4.65
CA ILE A 32 -9.98 9.07 -5.61
C ILE A 32 -9.68 8.48 -6.98
N VAL A 33 -10.56 8.77 -7.95
CA VAL A 33 -10.40 8.32 -9.33
C VAL A 33 -10.16 9.52 -10.25
N VAL A 34 -9.32 9.31 -11.24
CA VAL A 34 -9.09 10.24 -12.35
C VAL A 34 -9.74 9.65 -13.57
N LEU A 35 -10.68 10.38 -14.15
CA LEU A 35 -11.32 10.03 -15.41
C LEU A 35 -10.69 10.86 -16.53
N THR A 36 -10.29 10.18 -17.60
CA THR A 36 -9.71 10.82 -18.79
C THR A 36 -10.68 10.73 -19.95
N GLY A 37 -10.66 11.74 -20.81
CA GLY A 37 -11.66 11.89 -21.85
C GLY A 37 -11.49 13.18 -22.64
N LYS A 38 -12.56 13.59 -23.30
CA LYS A 38 -12.72 14.95 -23.81
C LYS A 38 -13.70 15.67 -22.90
N PHE A 39 -13.26 16.75 -22.29
CA PHE A 39 -14.09 17.61 -21.47
C PHE A 39 -14.05 19.03 -22.02
N VAL A 40 -15.16 19.75 -21.90
CA VAL A 40 -15.25 21.11 -22.40
C VAL A 40 -14.63 22.05 -21.36
N PRO A 41 -13.73 22.96 -21.75
CA PRO A 41 -13.11 23.88 -20.80
C PRO A 41 -14.09 24.94 -20.28
N PRO A 42 -13.89 25.46 -19.05
CA PRO A 42 -14.74 26.48 -18.44
C PRO A 42 -14.76 27.81 -19.22
N SER A 43 -13.73 28.05 -20.04
CA SER A 43 -13.60 29.23 -20.90
C SER A 43 -14.61 29.25 -22.05
N ILE A 44 -15.15 28.09 -22.43
CA ILE A 44 -16.15 27.96 -23.50
C ILE A 44 -17.57 27.89 -22.91
N PHE A 45 -17.74 27.27 -21.73
CA PHE A 45 -19.02 27.17 -21.04
C PHE A 45 -18.84 27.22 -19.52
N ASN A 46 -19.64 28.05 -18.85
CA ASN A 46 -19.65 28.10 -17.39
C ASN A 46 -20.51 26.95 -16.83
N PHE A 47 -19.85 25.89 -16.35
CA PHE A 47 -20.54 24.74 -15.75
C PHE A 47 -20.89 25.02 -14.30
N SER A 48 -22.11 24.67 -13.90
CA SER A 48 -22.52 24.71 -12.50
C SER A 48 -22.02 23.49 -11.73
N ALA A 49 -21.88 22.33 -12.39
CA ALA A 49 -21.31 21.12 -11.80
C ALA A 49 -20.87 20.11 -12.87
N ILE A 50 -19.85 19.31 -12.54
CA ILE A 50 -19.53 18.06 -13.25
C ILE A 50 -19.83 16.92 -12.28
N LEU A 51 -20.67 15.97 -12.71
CA LEU A 51 -21.09 14.83 -11.91
C LEU A 51 -20.66 13.53 -12.58
N VAL A 52 -20.05 12.62 -11.81
CA VAL A 52 -19.75 11.27 -12.25
C VAL A 52 -20.80 10.34 -11.64
N ASN A 53 -21.51 9.61 -12.49
CA ASN A 53 -22.49 8.63 -12.06
C ASN A 53 -21.85 7.24 -12.05
N PHE A 54 -21.96 6.55 -10.91
CA PHE A 54 -21.49 5.19 -10.71
C PHE A 54 -22.65 4.21 -10.89
N GLY A 55 -22.89 3.78 -12.14
CA GLY A 55 -24.01 2.90 -12.50
C GLY A 55 -25.31 3.65 -12.80
N ARG A 56 -26.26 2.95 -13.40
CA ARG A 56 -27.58 3.50 -13.74
C ARG A 56 -28.43 3.60 -12.47
N GLY A 57 -28.78 4.83 -12.08
CA GLY A 57 -29.52 5.09 -10.84
C GLY A 57 -28.68 4.96 -9.57
N GLY A 58 -27.37 4.78 -9.71
CA GLY A 58 -26.43 4.70 -8.58
C GLY A 58 -26.00 6.07 -8.05
N PRO A 59 -25.11 6.09 -7.05
CA PRO A 59 -24.63 7.32 -6.44
C PRO A 59 -23.84 8.19 -7.42
N ARG A 60 -23.86 9.50 -7.16
CA ARG A 60 -23.17 10.51 -7.98
C ARG A 60 -22.10 11.20 -7.16
N ALA A 61 -20.94 11.46 -7.77
CA ALA A 61 -19.86 12.23 -7.18
C ALA A 61 -19.68 13.55 -7.92
N SER A 62 -19.44 14.63 -7.19
CA SER A 62 -18.96 15.88 -7.78
C SER A 62 -17.51 15.71 -8.22
N ALA A 63 -17.20 16.15 -9.43
CA ALA A 63 -15.87 16.08 -10.01
C ALA A 63 -15.26 17.46 -10.20
N THR A 64 -13.94 17.53 -10.04
CA THR A 64 -13.18 18.74 -10.33
C THR A 64 -12.39 18.57 -11.62
N LEU A 65 -12.43 19.59 -12.47
CA LEU A 65 -11.67 19.61 -13.71
C LEU A 65 -10.20 19.84 -13.38
N MET A 66 -9.35 18.89 -13.77
CA MET A 66 -7.90 19.03 -13.65
C MET A 66 -7.33 19.75 -14.87
N ASN A 67 -7.79 19.35 -16.06
CA ASN A 67 -7.50 19.96 -17.35
C ASN A 67 -8.57 19.54 -18.37
N GLU A 68 -8.46 19.99 -19.63
CA GLU A 68 -9.44 19.71 -20.70
C GLU A 68 -9.62 18.21 -21.05
N SER A 69 -8.71 17.36 -20.56
CA SER A 69 -8.69 15.92 -20.81
C SER A 69 -8.85 15.06 -19.56
N ALA A 70 -8.95 15.68 -18.38
CA ALA A 70 -8.97 14.96 -17.11
C ALA A 70 -9.82 15.64 -16.04
N ILE A 71 -10.66 14.85 -15.37
CA ILE A 71 -11.39 15.22 -14.15
C ILE A 71 -10.98 14.26 -13.03
N ASN A 72 -11.07 14.70 -11.78
CA ASN A 72 -11.00 13.80 -10.63
C ASN A 72 -12.29 13.84 -9.83
N CYS A 73 -12.60 12.76 -9.12
CA CYS A 73 -13.67 12.74 -8.13
C CYS A 73 -13.38 11.73 -7.03
N THR A 74 -14.05 11.91 -5.89
CA THR A 74 -14.06 10.92 -4.81
C THR A 74 -15.20 9.94 -5.06
N VAL A 75 -14.88 8.66 -5.10
CA VAL A 75 -15.83 7.56 -5.28
C VAL A 75 -16.80 7.56 -4.10
N PRO A 76 -18.12 7.57 -4.33
CA PRO A 76 -19.10 7.55 -3.27
C PRO A 76 -19.21 6.14 -2.67
N ALA A 77 -19.73 6.04 -1.44
CA ALA A 77 -20.11 4.75 -0.88
C ALA A 77 -21.24 4.12 -1.72
N MET A 78 -21.13 2.83 -2.00
CA MET A 78 -22.12 2.06 -2.75
C MET A 78 -23.12 1.42 -1.78
N PRO A 79 -24.44 1.68 -1.94
CA PRO A 79 -25.48 1.03 -1.13
C PRO A 79 -25.51 -0.49 -1.37
N ASP A 80 -25.89 -1.25 -0.35
CA ASP A 80 -25.86 -2.73 -0.34
C ASP A 80 -26.71 -3.41 -1.45
N ASN A 81 -27.59 -2.68 -2.12
CA ASN A 81 -28.48 -3.18 -3.17
C ASN A 81 -27.90 -3.08 -4.60
N PHE A 82 -26.63 -2.69 -4.76
CA PHE A 82 -26.00 -2.47 -6.06
C PHE A 82 -24.94 -3.53 -6.40
N PHE A 83 -24.69 -3.72 -7.70
CA PHE A 83 -23.73 -4.69 -8.23
C PHE A 83 -22.27 -4.29 -7.96
N ASP A 84 -21.40 -5.29 -7.77
CA ASP A 84 -19.94 -5.12 -7.63
C ASP A 84 -19.28 -4.45 -8.86
N THR A 85 -19.95 -4.46 -10.01
CA THR A 85 -19.45 -3.79 -11.22
C THR A 85 -20.51 -2.86 -11.80
N VAL A 86 -20.10 -1.63 -12.09
CA VAL A 86 -20.99 -0.59 -12.62
C VAL A 86 -20.41 0.08 -13.85
N LEU A 87 -21.29 0.54 -14.75
CA LEU A 87 -20.90 1.37 -15.87
C LEU A 87 -20.81 2.84 -15.45
N LEU A 88 -19.72 3.50 -15.83
CA LEU A 88 -19.53 4.92 -15.56
C LEU A 88 -20.16 5.80 -16.64
N SER A 89 -20.77 6.90 -16.20
CA SER A 89 -21.19 8.00 -17.08
C SER A 89 -20.85 9.34 -16.45
N VAL A 90 -20.50 10.33 -17.27
CA VAL A 90 -20.26 11.70 -16.81
C VAL A 90 -21.43 12.57 -17.23
N THR A 91 -22.01 13.29 -16.28
CA THR A 91 -23.04 14.30 -16.51
C THR A 91 -22.45 15.67 -16.27
N VAL A 92 -22.42 16.50 -17.32
CA VAL A 92 -22.07 17.90 -17.21
C VAL A 92 -23.35 18.70 -17.05
N VAL A 93 -23.42 19.53 -16.01
CA VAL A 93 -24.58 20.37 -15.69
C VAL A 93 -24.19 21.83 -15.91
N PHE A 94 -24.94 22.54 -16.74
CA PHE A 94 -24.77 23.97 -16.97
C PHE A 94 -26.09 24.71 -16.79
N LEU A 95 -25.99 26.00 -16.46
CA LEU A 95 -27.13 26.90 -16.39
C LEU A 95 -27.41 27.46 -17.79
N SER A 96 -28.63 27.29 -18.28
CA SER A 96 -29.07 27.92 -19.52
C SER A 96 -29.15 29.44 -19.32
N PRO A 97 -28.49 30.26 -20.15
CA PRO A 97 -28.56 31.72 -20.03
C PRO A 97 -29.93 32.29 -20.43
N PHE A 98 -30.78 31.51 -21.10
CA PHE A 98 -32.07 31.97 -21.62
C PHE A 98 -33.24 31.74 -20.67
N ASN A 99 -33.19 30.69 -19.85
CA ASN A 99 -34.33 30.30 -19.01
C ASN A 99 -33.93 29.99 -17.55
N SER A 100 -32.68 30.23 -17.16
CA SER A 100 -32.15 29.89 -15.83
C SER A 100 -32.36 28.43 -15.41
N THR A 101 -32.60 27.54 -16.38
CA THR A 101 -32.80 26.10 -16.15
C THR A 101 -31.48 25.37 -16.30
N HIS A 102 -31.27 24.34 -15.47
CA HIS A 102 -30.13 23.46 -15.63
C HIS A 102 -30.33 22.50 -16.80
N VAL A 103 -29.33 22.40 -17.66
CA VAL A 103 -29.27 21.44 -18.77
C VAL A 103 -28.19 20.41 -18.48
N ASN A 104 -28.55 19.15 -18.68
CA ASN A 104 -27.68 18.01 -18.37
C ASN A 104 -27.21 17.34 -19.66
N ILE A 105 -25.91 17.12 -19.79
CA ILE A 105 -25.33 16.33 -20.88
C ILE A 105 -24.61 15.14 -20.27
N THR A 106 -25.15 13.95 -20.53
CA THR A 106 -24.56 12.67 -20.16
C THR A 106 -23.74 12.10 -21.30
N ALA A 107 -22.47 11.81 -21.04
CA ALA A 107 -21.58 11.06 -21.91
C ALA A 107 -21.17 9.73 -21.25
N GLN A 108 -21.00 8.71 -22.07
CA GLN A 108 -20.52 7.38 -21.67
C GLN A 108 -19.38 6.98 -22.59
N GLY A 109 -18.39 6.26 -22.05
CA GLY A 109 -17.36 5.61 -22.86
C GLY A 109 -17.72 4.16 -23.12
N PRO A 110 -17.30 3.58 -24.26
CA PRO A 110 -17.58 2.18 -24.57
C PRO A 110 -16.89 1.26 -23.56
N GLY A 111 -17.70 0.48 -22.82
CA GLY A 111 -17.20 -0.58 -21.93
C GLY A 111 -16.42 -0.09 -20.71
N LEU A 112 -16.65 1.15 -20.24
CA LEU A 112 -16.04 1.65 -19.00
C LEU A 112 -16.73 1.08 -17.77
N VAL A 113 -16.20 -0.05 -17.31
CA VAL A 113 -16.60 -0.74 -16.09
C VAL A 113 -15.76 -0.22 -14.93
N PHE A 114 -16.41 -0.04 -13.80
CA PHE A 114 -15.80 0.29 -12.52
C PHE A 114 -16.22 -0.74 -11.48
N SER A 115 -15.25 -1.27 -10.73
CA SER A 115 -15.50 -2.35 -9.77
C SER A 115 -15.49 -1.85 -8.33
N TYR A 116 -16.57 -2.09 -7.60
CA TYR A 116 -16.61 -1.96 -6.15
C TYR A 116 -16.15 -3.26 -5.50
N LEU A 117 -15.21 -3.14 -4.57
CA LEU A 117 -14.65 -4.24 -3.81
C LEU A 117 -15.19 -4.22 -2.38
N PRO A 118 -15.37 -5.38 -1.73
CA PRO A 118 -15.74 -5.41 -0.33
C PRO A 118 -14.67 -4.77 0.55
N ASN A 119 -15.12 -4.10 1.61
CA ASN A 119 -14.24 -3.32 2.48
C ASN A 119 -13.19 -4.20 3.15
N LEU A 120 -11.92 -3.85 2.96
CA LEU A 120 -10.79 -4.42 3.71
C LEU A 120 -10.05 -3.30 4.41
N ALA A 121 -9.55 -3.51 5.61
CA ALA A 121 -8.63 -2.58 6.26
C ALA A 121 -7.21 -3.11 6.13
N LEU A 122 -6.30 -2.31 5.58
CA LEU A 122 -4.87 -2.60 5.68
C LEU A 122 -4.39 -2.21 7.08
N GLY A 123 -3.83 -3.17 7.80
CA GLY A 123 -3.34 -3.00 9.17
C GLY A 123 -1.88 -2.55 9.21
N SER A 124 -0.96 -3.44 8.83
CA SER A 124 0.49 -3.20 8.94
C SER A 124 1.25 -3.75 7.74
N LEU A 125 2.48 -3.27 7.53
CA LEU A 125 3.44 -3.77 6.54
C LEU A 125 4.76 -4.02 7.26
N VAL A 126 5.32 -5.22 7.13
CA VAL A 126 6.60 -5.59 7.74
C VAL A 126 7.43 -6.41 6.74
N PRO A 127 8.68 -6.02 6.45
CA PRO A 127 9.30 -4.76 6.84
C PRO A 127 8.76 -3.58 6.02
N ARG A 128 8.87 -2.36 6.55
CA ARG A 128 8.55 -1.13 5.80
C ARG A 128 9.71 -0.60 4.97
N THR A 129 10.88 -1.22 5.09
CA THR A 129 12.08 -0.81 4.37
C THR A 129 12.82 -1.99 3.77
N GLY A 130 13.62 -1.72 2.75
CA GLY A 130 14.51 -2.73 2.17
C GLY A 130 15.51 -2.15 1.18
N PRO A 131 16.43 -2.97 0.65
CA PRO A 131 17.52 -2.54 -0.18
C PRO A 131 17.03 -2.20 -1.60
N PRO A 132 17.74 -1.31 -2.32
CA PRO A 132 17.35 -0.90 -3.67
C PRO A 132 17.36 -2.05 -4.69
N GLY A 133 18.03 -3.17 -4.39
CA GLY A 133 18.00 -4.39 -5.21
C GLY A 133 16.68 -5.17 -5.12
N GLY A 134 15.76 -4.80 -4.23
CA GLY A 134 14.48 -5.48 -4.07
C GLY A 134 14.58 -6.81 -3.34
N LEU A 135 13.74 -7.77 -3.74
CA LEU A 135 13.63 -9.14 -3.19
C LEU A 135 13.28 -9.21 -1.70
N THR A 136 12.89 -8.09 -1.10
CA THR A 136 12.42 -8.08 0.29
C THR A 136 11.02 -8.65 0.32
N ASN A 137 10.83 -9.77 1.01
CA ASN A 137 9.49 -10.30 1.24
C ASN A 137 8.81 -9.44 2.29
N VAL A 138 7.74 -8.77 1.88
CA VAL A 138 6.91 -7.95 2.76
C VAL A 138 5.66 -8.73 3.12
N THR A 139 5.32 -8.69 4.40
CA THR A 139 4.10 -9.23 4.98
C THR A 139 3.22 -8.06 5.36
N MET A 140 1.98 -8.06 4.89
CA MET A 140 0.97 -7.11 5.34
C MET A 140 -0.14 -7.81 6.13
N ARG A 141 -0.59 -7.17 7.20
CA ARG A 141 -1.78 -7.62 7.93
C ARG A 141 -3.01 -6.93 7.35
N VAL A 142 -4.04 -7.70 7.05
CA VAL A 142 -5.27 -7.21 6.42
C VAL A 142 -6.45 -7.73 7.21
N MET A 143 -7.39 -6.84 7.56
CA MET A 143 -8.64 -7.20 8.20
C MET A 143 -9.75 -7.15 7.17
N PHE A 144 -10.52 -8.22 7.09
CA PHE A 144 -11.63 -8.36 6.17
C PHE A 144 -12.93 -8.53 6.95
N PHE A 145 -13.97 -7.84 6.48
CA PHE A 145 -15.31 -7.89 7.05
C PHE A 145 -16.16 -8.80 6.16
N ALA A 146 -16.26 -10.07 6.52
CA ALA A 146 -16.99 -11.07 5.75
C ALA A 146 -18.42 -11.26 6.29
N ASN A 147 -19.36 -11.51 5.37
CA ASN A 147 -20.70 -11.98 5.71
C ASN A 147 -20.82 -13.52 5.65
N SER A 148 -19.78 -14.23 5.21
CA SER A 148 -19.73 -15.67 5.01
C SER A 148 -18.51 -16.32 5.66
N SER A 149 -18.57 -17.66 5.81
CA SER A 149 -17.53 -18.45 6.46
C SER A 149 -16.50 -19.06 5.49
N SER A 150 -16.50 -18.73 4.20
CA SER A 150 -15.51 -19.23 3.21
C SER A 150 -14.27 -18.32 3.17
N GLY A 151 -13.03 -18.78 2.93
CA GLY A 151 -11.86 -17.86 2.99
C GLY A 151 -11.92 -16.68 1.99
N LEU A 152 -11.14 -15.60 2.20
CA LEU A 152 -11.15 -14.35 1.41
C LEU A 152 -11.24 -14.54 -0.11
N GLU A 153 -10.39 -15.39 -0.70
CA GLU A 153 -10.40 -15.65 -2.16
C GLU A 153 -11.70 -16.33 -2.64
N ARG A 154 -12.31 -17.16 -1.79
CA ARG A 154 -13.58 -17.85 -2.08
C ARG A 154 -14.79 -16.97 -1.78
N ASP A 155 -14.72 -16.15 -0.73
CA ASP A 155 -15.73 -15.16 -0.37
C ASP A 155 -15.82 -14.06 -1.43
N LEU A 156 -14.68 -13.67 -2.00
CA LEU A 156 -14.61 -12.61 -3.00
C LEU A 156 -14.64 -13.14 -4.44
N GLY A 157 -14.30 -14.41 -4.67
CA GLY A 157 -14.10 -14.95 -6.01
C GLY A 157 -13.00 -14.23 -6.80
N LEU A 158 -12.06 -13.57 -6.12
CA LEU A 158 -11.06 -12.69 -6.70
C LEU A 158 -9.66 -13.03 -6.18
N ASP A 159 -8.71 -13.12 -7.12
CA ASP A 159 -7.29 -13.08 -6.84
C ASP A 159 -6.83 -11.64 -6.65
N PHE A 160 -5.86 -11.44 -5.75
CA PHE A 160 -5.20 -10.16 -5.56
C PHE A 160 -3.73 -10.24 -5.95
N ASP A 161 -3.23 -9.12 -6.47
CA ASP A 161 -1.82 -8.82 -6.58
C ASP A 161 -1.46 -7.75 -5.55
N CYS A 162 -0.25 -7.82 -5.02
CA CYS A 162 0.34 -6.69 -4.32
C CYS A 162 0.92 -5.74 -5.37
N ALA A 163 0.51 -4.47 -5.33
CA ALA A 163 1.18 -3.42 -6.08
C ALA A 163 2.10 -2.63 -5.17
N ILE A 164 3.40 -2.63 -5.48
CA ILE A 164 4.44 -1.85 -4.79
C ILE A 164 4.95 -0.81 -5.79
N GLY A 165 4.53 0.44 -5.59
CA GLY A 165 4.67 1.48 -6.62
C GLY A 165 3.89 1.10 -7.88
N THR A 166 4.60 0.90 -8.99
CA THR A 166 4.01 0.48 -10.28
C THR A 166 4.14 -1.03 -10.56
N PHE A 167 4.86 -1.76 -9.72
CA PHE A 167 5.12 -3.18 -9.92
C PHE A 167 4.01 -4.01 -9.27
N ARG A 168 3.57 -5.09 -9.94
CA ARG A 168 2.62 -6.06 -9.40
C ARG A 168 3.28 -7.42 -9.18
N SER A 169 3.01 -8.02 -8.03
CA SER A 169 3.37 -9.41 -7.73
C SER A 169 2.17 -10.18 -7.19
N PRO A 170 2.04 -11.49 -7.45
CA PRO A 170 1.00 -12.32 -6.85
C PRO A 170 1.00 -12.20 -5.32
N ALA A 171 -0.16 -11.93 -4.74
CA ALA A 171 -0.36 -11.97 -3.30
C ALA A 171 -0.61 -13.42 -2.84
N ARG A 172 -0.10 -13.78 -1.67
CA ARG A 172 -0.45 -15.04 -1.00
C ARG A 172 -1.06 -14.74 0.35
N PHE A 173 -2.16 -15.39 0.69
CA PHE A 173 -2.92 -15.13 1.91
C PHE A 173 -2.81 -16.28 2.90
N ARG A 174 -2.78 -15.96 4.20
CA ARG A 174 -3.00 -16.91 5.30
C ARG A 174 -3.88 -16.28 6.36
N LEU A 175 -4.90 -17.02 6.77
CA LEU A 175 -5.75 -16.63 7.89
C LEU A 175 -4.93 -16.69 9.20
N THR A 176 -4.94 -15.60 9.96
CA THR A 176 -4.30 -15.53 11.28
C THR A 176 -5.32 -15.59 12.41
N ASP A 177 -6.42 -14.86 12.27
CA ASP A 177 -7.46 -14.77 13.30
C ASP A 177 -8.85 -14.80 12.66
N GLU A 178 -9.77 -15.50 13.32
CA GLU A 178 -11.19 -15.53 12.97
C GLU A 178 -12.01 -15.30 14.24
N SER A 179 -12.73 -14.18 14.28
CA SER A 179 -13.63 -13.85 15.37
C SER A 179 -15.05 -13.75 14.84
N SER A 180 -15.93 -14.57 15.42
CA SER A 180 -17.37 -14.49 15.18
C SER A 180 -18.01 -13.77 16.37
N LEU A 181 -18.70 -12.66 16.11
CA LEU A 181 -19.69 -12.17 17.07
C LEU A 181 -20.99 -12.95 16.82
N ALA A 182 -21.57 -13.50 17.88
CA ALA A 182 -22.80 -14.30 17.81
C ALA A 182 -23.90 -13.61 16.98
N GLY A 183 -24.08 -14.07 15.73
CA GLY A 183 -25.15 -13.63 14.82
C GLY A 183 -24.84 -12.48 13.85
N TYR A 184 -23.62 -11.91 13.83
CA TYR A 184 -23.24 -10.80 12.93
C TYR A 184 -21.85 -10.99 12.30
N ALA A 185 -21.53 -10.18 11.28
CA ALA A 185 -20.35 -10.23 10.41
C ALA A 185 -19.06 -10.79 11.04
N MET A 186 -18.39 -11.69 10.31
CA MET A 186 -17.14 -12.33 10.72
C MET A 186 -15.97 -11.39 10.43
N ASN A 187 -15.22 -11.02 11.49
CA ASN A 187 -13.98 -10.29 11.34
C ASN A 187 -12.83 -11.29 11.20
N ARG A 188 -12.15 -11.24 10.06
CA ARG A 188 -11.02 -12.12 9.75
C ARG A 188 -9.77 -11.32 9.50
N SER A 189 -8.67 -11.76 10.08
CA SER A 189 -7.35 -11.18 9.85
C SER A 189 -6.54 -12.13 8.97
N TYR A 190 -5.90 -11.58 7.95
CA TYR A 190 -5.04 -12.27 7.03
C TYR A 190 -3.63 -11.67 7.06
N GLU A 191 -2.63 -12.54 7.00
CA GLU A 191 -1.29 -12.17 6.56
C GLU A 191 -1.21 -12.34 5.06
N VAL A 192 -0.63 -11.34 4.39
CA VAL A 192 -0.46 -11.33 2.94
C VAL A 192 1.00 -11.12 2.61
N TRP A 193 1.59 -12.03 1.82
CA TRP A 193 2.99 -11.97 1.43
C TRP A 193 3.16 -11.50 -0.01
N CYS A 194 4.14 -10.63 -0.19
CA CYS A 194 4.54 -10.06 -1.47
C CYS A 194 6.06 -9.95 -1.52
N SER A 195 6.62 -9.79 -2.72
CA SER A 195 8.06 -9.50 -2.89
C SER A 195 8.25 -8.08 -3.44
N ALA A 196 9.04 -7.28 -2.74
CA ALA A 196 9.41 -5.94 -3.18
C ALA A 196 10.28 -6.02 -4.45
N PRO A 197 9.96 -5.26 -5.51
CA PRO A 197 10.77 -5.22 -6.72
C PRO A 197 12.10 -4.50 -6.50
N MET A 198 12.96 -4.50 -7.52
CA MET A 198 14.06 -3.54 -7.59
C MET A 198 13.51 -2.12 -7.54
N ALA A 199 14.19 -1.26 -6.79
CA ALA A 199 13.76 0.12 -6.61
C ALA A 199 13.87 0.91 -7.91
N GLY A 200 12.80 1.62 -8.24
CA GLY A 200 12.81 2.62 -9.31
C GLY A 200 13.50 3.93 -8.89
N PRO A 201 13.28 5.01 -9.65
CA PRO A 201 13.85 6.33 -9.34
C PRO A 201 13.30 6.91 -8.03
N ARG A 202 12.04 6.57 -7.66
CA ARG A 202 11.47 6.89 -6.36
C ARG A 202 11.83 5.82 -5.34
N ARG A 203 12.34 6.24 -4.18
CA ARG A 203 12.66 5.37 -3.04
C ARG A 203 11.45 5.15 -2.13
N ASP A 204 10.52 6.10 -2.13
CA ASP A 204 9.35 6.06 -1.27
C ASP A 204 8.15 5.67 -2.17
N VAL A 205 7.57 4.50 -1.91
CA VAL A 205 6.50 3.91 -2.73
C VAL A 205 5.34 3.42 -1.87
N CYS A 206 4.15 3.38 -2.45
CA CYS A 206 2.98 2.83 -1.77
C CYS A 206 2.82 1.34 -2.09
N VAL A 207 2.44 0.58 -1.07
CA VAL A 207 2.02 -0.82 -1.15
C VAL A 207 0.50 -0.86 -1.03
N GLN A 208 -0.16 -1.55 -1.94
CA GLN A 208 -1.60 -1.72 -1.95
C GLN A 208 -1.99 -3.11 -2.46
N LEU A 209 -3.14 -3.59 -2.03
CA LEU A 209 -3.77 -4.76 -2.63
C LEU A 209 -4.62 -4.32 -3.81
N VAL A 210 -4.43 -4.99 -4.93
CA VAL A 210 -5.11 -4.69 -6.18
C VAL A 210 -5.73 -5.98 -6.69
N PRO A 211 -7.02 -6.00 -7.06
CA PRO A 211 -7.58 -7.16 -7.73
C PRO A 211 -6.80 -7.49 -9.00
N ARG A 212 -6.52 -8.77 -9.25
CA ARG A 212 -5.81 -9.22 -10.45
C ARG A 212 -6.54 -8.76 -11.74
N VAL A 213 -7.86 -8.66 -11.69
CA VAL A 213 -8.72 -8.18 -12.80
C VAL A 213 -8.64 -6.67 -13.04
N ALA A 214 -8.16 -5.88 -12.08
CA ALA A 214 -8.06 -4.45 -12.22
C ALA A 214 -7.02 -4.09 -13.29
N ARG A 215 -7.40 -3.25 -14.25
CA ARG A 215 -6.51 -2.85 -15.35
C ARG A 215 -5.51 -1.78 -14.92
N SER A 216 -5.80 -1.11 -13.81
CA SER A 216 -5.00 0.01 -13.33
C SER A 216 -4.74 -0.06 -11.83
N ILE A 217 -3.70 0.65 -11.41
CA ILE A 217 -3.27 0.78 -10.01
C ILE A 217 -3.61 2.22 -9.59
N GLU A 218 -3.91 2.47 -8.31
CA GLU A 218 -4.02 3.83 -7.82
C GLU A 218 -2.77 4.66 -8.17
N ASN A 219 -2.94 5.95 -8.42
CA ASN A 219 -1.86 6.81 -8.87
C ASN A 219 -0.65 6.74 -7.91
N PRO A 220 0.50 6.18 -8.36
CA PRO A 220 1.67 5.96 -7.52
C PRO A 220 2.38 7.25 -7.14
N LEU A 221 2.02 8.38 -7.78
CA LEU A 221 2.59 9.70 -7.50
C LEU A 221 1.92 10.40 -6.32
N GLN A 222 0.73 9.95 -5.92
CA GLN A 222 0.00 10.53 -4.80
C GLN A 222 0.57 9.98 -3.47
N PRO A 223 0.72 10.81 -2.42
CA PRO A 223 1.30 10.37 -1.15
C PRO A 223 0.51 9.20 -0.55
N CYS A 224 1.24 8.29 0.10
CA CYS A 224 0.71 7.14 0.83
C CYS A 224 0.05 7.59 2.15
N ASN A 225 -0.90 8.52 2.08
CA ASN A 225 -1.61 8.96 3.28
C ASN A 225 -2.61 7.88 3.70
N ASN A 226 -2.61 7.57 4.98
CA ASN A 226 -3.50 6.63 5.67
C ASN A 226 -4.80 7.28 6.15
N THR A 227 -5.33 8.28 5.44
CA THR A 227 -6.66 8.81 5.74
C THR A 227 -7.71 7.73 5.51
N MET A 228 -8.66 7.56 6.44
CA MET A 228 -9.74 6.57 6.38
C MET A 228 -10.30 6.46 4.94
N GLY A 229 -10.12 5.29 4.31
CA GLY A 229 -10.45 5.04 2.90
C GLY A 229 -9.26 4.92 1.94
N ARG A 230 -8.01 5.11 2.38
CA ARG A 230 -6.82 4.83 1.57
C ARG A 230 -6.17 3.52 2.00
N HIS A 231 -6.22 2.54 1.11
CA HIS A 231 -5.69 1.19 1.29
C HIS A 231 -4.26 1.15 0.78
N ARG A 232 -3.42 2.04 1.32
CA ARG A 232 -2.02 2.20 0.96
C ARG A 232 -1.14 2.23 2.21
N LEU A 233 -0.11 1.41 2.21
CA LEU A 233 0.94 1.40 3.21
C LEU A 233 2.22 1.94 2.58
N GLU A 234 3.05 2.65 3.35
CA GLU A 234 4.31 3.19 2.87
C GLU A 234 5.41 2.13 2.92
N TYR A 235 6.23 2.08 1.86
CA TYR A 235 7.45 1.27 1.81
C TYR A 235 8.61 2.10 1.26
N ASN A 236 9.74 2.07 1.96
CA ASN A 236 10.89 2.90 1.65
C ASN A 236 12.14 2.07 1.33
N TYR A 237 12.67 2.26 0.13
CA TYR A 237 13.95 1.71 -0.23
C TYR A 237 15.09 2.49 0.42
N TYR A 238 16.14 1.79 0.86
CA TYR A 238 17.33 2.44 1.39
C TYR A 238 17.91 3.41 0.36
N ARG A 239 18.26 4.61 0.83
CA ARG A 239 19.01 5.59 0.04
C ARG A 239 20.47 5.17 -0.08
N GLN A 240 21.01 4.62 1.00
CA GLN A 240 22.36 4.07 1.11
C GLN A 240 22.29 2.80 1.95
N MET A 241 23.16 1.82 1.66
CA MET A 241 23.23 0.58 2.44
C MET A 241 23.58 0.89 3.90
N PRO A 242 22.87 0.31 4.89
CA PRO A 242 23.25 0.38 6.29
C PRO A 242 24.64 -0.21 6.52
N ARG A 243 25.47 0.47 7.31
CA ARG A 243 26.82 0.04 7.65
C ARG A 243 27.03 0.06 9.15
N VAL A 244 27.64 -0.99 9.68
CA VAL A 244 28.09 -1.06 11.07
C VAL A 244 29.53 -0.55 11.15
N ASP A 245 29.78 0.40 12.03
CA ASP A 245 31.11 0.99 12.22
C ASP A 245 31.77 0.54 13.54
N ASN A 246 31.01 0.38 14.63
CA ASN A 246 31.57 0.03 15.94
C ASN A 246 30.57 -0.66 16.88
N LEU A 247 31.08 -1.43 17.85
CA LEU A 247 30.33 -2.17 18.86
C LEU A 247 30.74 -1.73 20.28
N SER A 248 29.80 -1.58 21.20
CA SER A 248 30.08 -1.24 22.60
C SER A 248 29.09 -1.87 23.58
N PRO A 249 29.53 -2.70 24.54
CA PRO A 249 30.89 -3.23 24.67
C PRO A 249 31.22 -4.18 23.51
N ALA A 250 32.51 -4.26 23.15
CA ALA A 250 32.99 -5.19 22.12
C ALA A 250 33.24 -6.62 22.68
N VAL A 251 33.00 -6.81 23.98
CA VAL A 251 33.19 -8.07 24.70
C VAL A 251 31.99 -8.30 25.62
N GLY A 252 31.61 -9.56 25.81
CA GLY A 252 30.47 -9.96 26.64
C GLY A 252 30.68 -11.35 27.24
N LEU A 253 29.74 -11.76 28.10
CA LEU A 253 29.77 -13.08 28.74
C LEU A 253 29.38 -14.18 27.75
N TYR A 254 29.99 -15.37 27.87
CA TYR A 254 29.60 -16.56 27.10
C TYR A 254 28.14 -16.96 27.33
N GLU A 255 27.62 -16.68 28.52
CA GLU A 255 26.23 -16.94 28.90
C GLU A 255 25.24 -16.02 28.18
N GLY A 256 25.71 -15.01 27.44
CA GLY A 256 24.87 -14.02 26.78
C GLY A 256 24.40 -12.91 27.73
N GLY A 257 23.34 -12.22 27.34
CA GLY A 257 22.69 -11.18 28.16
C GLY A 257 23.42 -9.84 28.19
N THR A 258 24.47 -9.66 27.39
CA THR A 258 25.19 -8.38 27.33
C THR A 258 24.49 -7.46 26.34
N ASP A 259 24.01 -6.30 26.79
CA ASP A 259 23.48 -5.25 25.92
C ASP A 259 24.62 -4.63 25.09
N VAL A 260 24.70 -5.00 23.82
CA VAL A 260 25.66 -4.48 22.84
C VAL A 260 25.00 -3.36 22.04
N VAL A 261 25.56 -2.16 22.15
CA VAL A 261 25.23 -1.02 21.30
C VAL A 261 26.05 -1.11 20.01
N VAL A 262 25.35 -1.36 18.92
CA VAL A 262 25.87 -1.36 17.56
C VAL A 262 25.67 0.02 16.97
N SER A 263 26.78 0.68 16.63
CA SER A 263 26.81 2.02 16.06
C SER A 263 27.28 2.00 14.60
N GLY A 264 26.75 2.90 13.78
CA GLY A 264 26.98 2.89 12.34
C GLY A 264 26.34 4.06 11.62
N LYS A 265 26.13 3.88 10.31
CA LYS A 265 25.59 4.90 9.41
C LYS A 265 24.45 4.35 8.57
N ASN A 266 23.59 5.28 8.14
CA ASN A 266 22.48 5.02 7.24
C ASN A 266 21.44 4.02 7.77
N PHE A 267 21.18 4.00 9.07
CA PHE A 267 20.11 3.16 9.60
C PHE A 267 18.76 3.81 9.25
N PRO A 268 17.82 3.07 8.66
CA PRO A 268 16.53 3.63 8.22
C PRO A 268 15.69 4.15 9.40
N ASP A 269 14.93 5.22 9.15
CA ASP A 269 14.19 5.95 10.19
C ASP A 269 12.83 5.36 10.58
N ASN A 270 12.24 4.52 9.73
CA ASN A 270 10.83 4.16 9.82
C ASN A 270 10.62 2.75 10.38
N THR A 271 11.07 2.46 11.61
CA THR A 271 11.19 1.08 12.11
C THR A 271 10.33 0.65 13.30
N THR A 272 9.27 1.38 13.69
CA THR A 272 8.39 0.91 14.77
C THR A 272 6.97 0.58 14.29
N PHE A 273 6.59 -0.70 14.42
CA PHE A 273 5.21 -1.16 14.52
C PHE A 273 5.09 -2.14 15.70
N PRO A 274 4.01 -2.09 16.50
CA PRO A 274 3.82 -3.04 17.61
C PRO A 274 3.69 -4.48 17.11
N GLY A 275 4.48 -5.40 17.66
CA GLY A 275 4.32 -6.85 17.46
C GLY A 275 5.23 -7.49 16.39
N PHE A 276 6.12 -6.74 15.74
CA PHE A 276 7.17 -7.33 14.88
C PHE A 276 8.52 -6.62 15.07
N PRO A 277 9.62 -7.35 15.29
CA PRO A 277 10.96 -6.77 15.34
C PRO A 277 11.42 -6.39 13.93
N GLU A 278 11.45 -5.10 13.60
CA GLU A 278 11.93 -4.64 12.29
C GLU A 278 13.46 -4.69 12.17
N VAL A 279 14.17 -4.68 13.32
CA VAL A 279 15.62 -4.79 13.40
C VAL A 279 16.02 -6.14 13.99
N LEU A 280 16.86 -6.88 13.28
CA LEU A 280 17.47 -8.10 13.78
C LEU A 280 18.98 -7.91 13.92
N CYS A 281 19.52 -8.41 15.01
CA CYS A 281 20.95 -8.47 15.26
C CYS A 281 21.42 -9.91 15.04
N LYS A 282 22.48 -10.06 14.26
CA LYS A 282 23.08 -11.36 14.00
C LYS A 282 24.49 -11.41 14.54
N PHE A 283 24.67 -12.29 15.52
CA PHE A 283 25.93 -12.68 16.13
C PHE A 283 26.33 -14.03 15.52
N ASP A 284 27.14 -14.02 14.46
CA ASP A 284 27.43 -15.18 13.60
C ASP A 284 26.19 -15.95 13.14
N ILE A 285 25.80 -17.02 13.84
CA ILE A 285 24.62 -17.85 13.51
C ILE A 285 23.38 -17.52 14.35
N TYR A 286 23.55 -16.74 15.41
CA TYR A 286 22.49 -16.37 16.33
C TYR A 286 21.79 -15.11 15.84
N ILE A 287 20.47 -15.19 15.64
CA ILE A 287 19.65 -14.06 15.21
C ILE A 287 18.72 -13.69 16.36
N LEU A 288 18.79 -12.44 16.78
CA LEU A 288 18.10 -11.90 17.95
C LEU A 288 17.37 -10.62 17.53
N GLU A 289 16.34 -10.27 18.30
CA GLU A 289 15.65 -8.99 18.10
C GLU A 289 16.54 -7.84 18.56
N GLY A 290 16.67 -6.82 17.71
CA GLY A 290 17.34 -5.58 18.04
C GLY A 290 16.34 -4.47 18.32
N ARG A 291 16.70 -3.56 19.22
CA ARG A 291 15.94 -2.33 19.46
C ARG A 291 16.72 -1.15 18.90
N ARG A 292 16.16 -0.49 17.89
CA ARG A 292 16.73 0.76 17.38
C ARG A 292 16.66 1.84 18.46
N ILE A 293 17.78 2.55 18.65
CA ILE A 293 17.84 3.74 19.50
C ILE A 293 17.62 4.98 18.63
N ASP A 294 18.38 5.11 17.54
CA ASP A 294 18.32 6.21 16.59
C ASP A 294 18.77 5.76 15.18
N ASN A 295 19.05 6.71 14.27
CA ASN A 295 19.47 6.46 12.90
C ASN A 295 20.95 6.05 12.73
N THR A 296 21.66 5.89 13.84
CA THR A 296 23.06 5.48 13.91
C THR A 296 23.32 4.41 14.96
N SER A 297 22.34 4.05 15.79
CA SER A 297 22.55 3.16 16.95
C SER A 297 21.41 2.16 17.14
N VAL A 298 21.76 0.90 17.38
CA VAL A 298 20.87 -0.22 17.71
C VAL A 298 21.40 -0.92 18.96
N VAL A 299 20.54 -1.29 19.90
CA VAL A 299 20.91 -2.17 21.01
C VAL A 299 20.44 -3.59 20.73
N CYS A 300 21.33 -4.55 20.99
CA CYS A 300 21.12 -5.98 20.82
C CYS A 300 21.56 -6.69 22.10
N GLU A 301 20.78 -7.62 22.61
CA GLU A 301 21.24 -8.50 23.68
C GLU A 301 22.09 -9.63 23.08
N SER A 302 23.30 -9.87 23.61
CA SER A 302 24.18 -10.92 23.10
C SER A 302 23.61 -12.32 23.42
N PRO A 303 23.74 -13.31 22.52
CA PRO A 303 23.25 -14.66 22.76
C PRO A 303 24.15 -15.41 23.74
N ALA A 304 23.60 -16.43 24.38
CA ALA A 304 24.39 -17.47 25.01
C ALA A 304 25.08 -18.31 23.92
N VAL A 305 26.41 -18.40 23.94
CA VAL A 305 27.16 -19.17 22.95
C VAL A 305 27.49 -20.54 23.53
N VAL A 306 26.97 -21.60 22.90
CA VAL A 306 27.21 -22.99 23.32
C VAL A 306 28.47 -23.49 22.65
N TYR A 307 29.57 -23.51 23.39
CA TYR A 307 30.83 -24.10 22.91
C TYR A 307 30.73 -25.63 22.87
N HIS A 308 30.91 -26.23 21.69
CA HIS A 308 31.13 -27.68 21.57
C HIS A 308 32.60 -27.98 21.83
N CYS A 309 32.98 -28.05 23.11
CA CYS A 309 34.26 -28.65 23.47
C CYS A 309 34.13 -30.18 23.35
N ASN A 310 34.45 -30.73 22.18
CA ASN A 310 34.68 -32.18 22.08
C ASN A 310 35.88 -32.50 22.98
N SER A 311 35.61 -33.13 24.13
CA SER A 311 36.50 -33.35 25.28
C SER A 311 37.71 -34.26 25.03
N SER A 312 38.22 -34.30 23.80
CA SER A 312 39.35 -35.13 23.36
C SER A 312 40.50 -34.33 22.78
N ALA A 313 40.33 -33.02 22.53
CA ALA A 313 41.42 -32.14 22.11
C ALA A 313 41.96 -31.36 23.32
N VAL A 314 43.20 -31.68 23.71
CA VAL A 314 44.00 -30.92 24.67
C VAL A 314 44.05 -29.46 24.22
N GLY A 315 43.43 -28.54 24.96
CA GLY A 315 43.50 -27.11 24.65
C GLY A 315 42.29 -26.23 24.99
N CYS A 316 41.26 -26.70 25.72
CA CYS A 316 40.20 -25.80 26.20
C CYS A 316 40.67 -25.05 27.44
N ASN A 317 41.47 -24.00 27.26
CA ASN A 317 41.78 -23.08 28.35
C ASN A 317 40.59 -22.11 28.48
N SER A 318 40.12 -21.86 29.71
CA SER A 318 39.04 -20.93 30.03
C SER A 318 39.34 -19.45 29.74
N ASN A 319 40.34 -19.17 28.91
CA ASN A 319 40.83 -17.84 28.54
C ASN A 319 40.72 -17.55 27.03
N ASP A 320 40.19 -18.48 26.22
CA ASP A 320 40.08 -18.27 24.76
C ASP A 320 38.86 -17.43 24.40
N SER A 321 39.07 -16.15 24.09
CA SER A 321 38.03 -15.25 23.56
C SER A 321 37.50 -15.75 22.22
N LEU A 322 36.18 -15.87 22.09
CA LEU A 322 35.53 -16.13 20.80
C LEU A 322 35.26 -14.81 20.09
N GLU A 323 35.81 -14.64 18.89
CA GLU A 323 35.46 -13.53 18.02
C GLU A 323 34.15 -13.83 17.29
N VAL A 324 33.19 -12.91 17.36
CA VAL A 324 31.85 -13.06 16.79
C VAL A 324 31.58 -11.88 15.88
N SER A 325 31.15 -12.16 14.64
CA SER A 325 30.75 -11.10 13.71
C SER A 325 29.36 -10.60 14.04
N VAL A 326 29.19 -9.28 14.12
CA VAL A 326 27.89 -8.64 14.38
C VAL A 326 27.43 -7.91 13.12
N THR A 327 26.26 -8.30 12.62
CA THR A 327 25.59 -7.64 11.50
C THR A 327 24.15 -7.31 11.85
N LEU A 328 23.60 -6.27 11.25
CA LEU A 328 22.24 -5.81 11.46
C LEU A 328 21.39 -6.05 10.22
N SER A 329 20.13 -6.42 10.42
CA SER A 329 19.12 -6.41 9.37
C SER A 329 18.02 -5.42 9.75
N PHE A 330 17.58 -4.61 8.79
CA PHE A 330 16.46 -3.67 8.98
C PHE A 330 15.22 -4.08 8.17
N ASN A 331 15.21 -5.33 7.68
CA ASN A 331 14.15 -5.87 6.86
C ASN A 331 13.80 -7.33 7.24
N ALA A 332 13.84 -7.63 8.54
CA ALA A 332 13.54 -8.95 9.09
C ALA A 332 14.47 -10.09 8.57
N GLY A 333 15.77 -9.80 8.46
CA GLY A 333 16.82 -10.80 8.21
C GLY A 333 17.05 -11.13 6.74
N ARG A 334 16.49 -10.33 5.82
CA ARG A 334 16.60 -10.56 4.37
C ARG A 334 17.85 -9.92 3.78
N ASP A 335 18.31 -8.81 4.34
CA ASP A 335 19.63 -8.25 4.13
C ASP A 335 20.40 -8.09 5.43
N TRP A 336 21.72 -8.05 5.33
CA TRP A 336 22.61 -7.83 6.45
C TRP A 336 23.53 -6.66 6.12
N SER A 337 23.72 -5.78 7.09
CA SER A 337 24.65 -4.67 7.01
C SER A 337 26.05 -5.17 6.70
N PHE A 338 26.81 -4.33 6.00
CA PHE A 338 28.24 -4.56 5.83
C PHE A 338 29.00 -3.98 7.03
N THR A 339 30.11 -4.61 7.38
CA THR A 339 31.12 -4.14 8.34
C THR A 339 32.26 -3.44 7.59
#